data_AF-A0A813EF40-F1
#
_entry.id   AF-A0A813EF40-F1
#
_cell.length_a   1.000
_cell.length_b   1.000
_cell.length_c   1.000
_cell.angle_alpha   90.00
_cell.angle_beta   90.00
_cell.angle_gamma   90.00
#
_symmetry.space_group_name_H-M   'P 1'
#
loop_
_entity.id
_entity.type
_entity.pdbx_description
1 polymer ?
#
loop_
_entity_poly.entity_id
_entity_poly.type
_entity_poly.pdbx_seq_one_letter_code
_entity_poly.pdbx_strand_id
1 'polypeptide(L)'
;MAPRLGDRRWWLQALLAIVPGLAGATNIASCDIGDLYSVAIGDAVKFCVFLSTTPPRKMVFEVKVEEYAELLLQGSEQFINATTTQPMYTWVAITQKKDALPLNCASGGDMANRSSLVSCPQIYATPDRVAPLVNLVVNLREGQISSFAWDNGCVGCGPSSCMKGSNSFDMQSGVAGNSQFEQGTCGQKIGSCAGKDKVCSLKIFVTWAGTDRNGRNLVSAGLRLSKLSGATLGSLYDSMQTDYNQVVSR
;
A
#
# COMPACT_ATOMS: atom_id res chain seq x y z
N MET A 1 -33.96 -74.77 18.62
CA MET A 1 -32.56 -75.18 18.86
C MET A 1 -31.70 -74.67 17.72
N ALA A 2 -30.53 -74.11 18.06
CA ALA A 2 -29.48 -73.47 17.23
C ALA A 2 -28.90 -74.42 16.13
N PRO A 3 -27.96 -74.03 15.21
CA PRO A 3 -27.00 -72.89 15.21
C PRO A 3 -26.88 -72.10 13.87
N ARG A 4 -26.54 -70.79 13.81
CA ARG A 4 -25.25 -70.06 13.96
C ARG A 4 -24.08 -70.51 13.06
N LEU A 5 -23.96 -69.85 11.90
CA LEU A 5 -22.75 -69.77 11.07
C LEU A 5 -21.86 -68.63 11.57
N GLY A 6 -20.61 -68.94 11.89
CA GLY A 6 -19.54 -67.98 12.16
C GLY A 6 -18.65 -67.86 10.94
N ASP A 7 -18.36 -66.62 10.53
CA ASP A 7 -17.41 -66.35 9.46
C ASP A 7 -16.39 -65.27 9.88
N ARG A 8 -15.20 -65.43 9.30
CA ARG A 8 -13.89 -65.06 9.82
C ARG A 8 -13.60 -63.56 9.77
N ARG A 9 -13.05 -63.03 10.87
CA ARG A 9 -12.43 -61.69 10.95
C ARG A 9 -11.04 -61.69 10.31
N TRP A 10 -10.88 -60.90 9.25
CA TRP A 10 -9.61 -60.32 8.82
C TRP A 10 -9.76 -58.80 8.91
N TRP A 11 -8.97 -58.14 9.76
CA TRP A 11 -8.70 -56.72 9.61
C TRP A 11 -7.23 -56.47 9.88
N LEU A 12 -6.56 -56.04 8.80
CA LEU A 12 -5.24 -55.45 8.78
C LEU A 12 -5.19 -54.19 9.65
N GLN A 13 -4.06 -54.01 10.31
CA GLN A 13 -3.67 -52.79 10.99
C GLN A 13 -3.60 -51.63 9.99
N ALA A 14 -4.16 -50.48 10.35
CA ALA A 14 -3.76 -49.19 9.80
C ALA A 14 -3.36 -48.30 10.96
N LEU A 15 -2.05 -48.10 11.09
CA LEU A 15 -1.43 -47.10 11.96
C LEU A 15 -2.01 -45.73 11.65
N LEU A 16 -2.55 -45.05 12.66
CA LEU A 16 -2.77 -43.60 12.61
C LEU A 16 -1.39 -42.93 12.48
N ALA A 17 -1.00 -42.57 11.26
CA ALA A 17 -0.02 -41.53 11.06
C ALA A 17 -0.67 -40.20 11.48
N ILE A 18 -0.26 -39.67 12.63
CA ILE A 18 -0.49 -38.28 12.99
C ILE A 18 0.30 -37.47 11.97
N VAL A 19 -0.37 -37.01 10.92
CA VAL A 19 0.18 -35.96 10.05
C VAL A 19 0.23 -34.71 10.93
N PRO A 20 1.41 -34.12 11.19
CA PRO A 20 1.44 -32.79 11.77
C PRO A 20 0.73 -31.87 10.78
N GLY A 21 -0.44 -31.38 11.17
CA GLY A 21 -1.17 -30.37 10.43
C GLY A 21 -0.24 -29.19 10.22
N LEU A 22 0.07 -28.96 8.94
CA LEU A 22 0.49 -27.71 8.31
C LEU A 22 0.54 -26.55 9.30
N ALA A 23 1.76 -26.17 9.70
CA ALA A 23 2.02 -24.85 10.23
C ALA A 23 1.37 -23.84 9.28
N GLY A 24 0.35 -23.13 9.76
CA GLY A 24 -0.30 -22.08 9.00
C GLY A 24 0.78 -21.11 8.55
N ALA A 25 1.00 -21.01 7.24
CA ALA A 25 1.82 -19.95 6.69
C ALA A 25 1.13 -18.64 7.09
N THR A 26 1.63 -18.01 8.16
CA THR A 26 1.29 -16.65 8.51
C THR A 26 1.71 -15.83 7.29
N ASN A 27 0.74 -15.43 6.46
CA ASN A 27 0.94 -14.60 5.28
C ASN A 27 1.33 -13.19 5.74
N ILE A 28 2.53 -13.08 6.28
CA ILE A 28 3.06 -11.83 6.78
C ILE A 28 3.59 -11.04 5.58
N ALA A 29 3.21 -9.76 5.51
CA ALA A 29 3.72 -8.87 4.48
C ALA A 29 5.25 -8.87 4.53
N SER A 30 5.90 -9.25 3.42
CA SER A 30 7.35 -9.28 3.29
C SER A 30 7.79 -8.54 2.03
N CYS A 31 8.81 -7.72 2.19
CA CYS A 31 9.48 -7.02 1.10
C CYS A 31 10.97 -7.37 1.16
N ASP A 32 11.38 -8.46 0.54
CA ASP A 32 12.79 -8.80 0.33
C ASP A 32 13.02 -8.90 -1.18
N ILE A 33 13.50 -7.81 -1.76
CA ILE A 33 13.59 -7.61 -3.22
C ILE A 33 14.99 -7.18 -3.67
N GLY A 34 15.98 -7.36 -2.80
CA GLY A 34 17.39 -7.06 -3.05
C GLY A 34 18.06 -6.32 -1.88
N ASP A 35 19.25 -5.78 -2.15
CA ASP A 35 20.00 -5.00 -1.16
C ASP A 35 19.64 -3.52 -1.20
N LEU A 36 19.70 -2.86 -0.03
CA LEU A 36 19.66 -1.41 0.07
C LEU A 36 21.08 -0.85 -0.03
N TYR A 37 21.25 0.12 -0.91
CA TYR A 37 22.47 0.91 -1.03
C TYR A 37 22.13 2.39 -0.97
N SER A 38 23.14 3.20 -0.64
CA SER A 38 23.02 4.65 -0.75
C SER A 38 22.89 5.04 -2.23
N VAL A 39 21.85 5.79 -2.57
CA VAL A 39 21.44 6.10 -3.94
C VAL A 39 21.81 7.52 -4.36
N ALA A 40 22.12 7.66 -5.65
CA ALA A 40 22.26 8.95 -6.35
C ALA A 40 21.01 9.25 -7.18
N ILE A 41 20.81 10.52 -7.56
CA ILE A 41 19.87 10.91 -8.62
C ILE A 41 20.09 10.02 -9.86
N GLY A 42 18.99 9.45 -10.37
CA GLY A 42 18.97 8.53 -11.51
C GLY A 42 19.09 7.05 -11.15
N ASP A 43 19.55 6.70 -9.94
CA ASP A 43 19.55 5.30 -9.48
C ASP A 43 18.11 4.82 -9.29
N ALA A 44 17.87 3.54 -9.59
CA ALA A 44 16.57 2.90 -9.37
C ALA A 44 16.44 2.39 -7.93
N VAL A 45 15.29 2.63 -7.31
CA VAL A 45 14.88 2.11 -6.01
C VAL A 45 13.65 1.25 -6.19
N LYS A 46 13.67 0.06 -5.60
CA LYS A 46 12.51 -0.82 -5.63
C LYS A 46 11.65 -0.64 -4.38
N PHE A 47 10.35 -0.52 -4.60
CA PHE A 47 9.34 -0.40 -3.55
C PHE A 47 8.38 -1.58 -3.61
N CYS A 48 8.05 -2.15 -2.45
CA CYS A 48 6.85 -2.96 -2.30
C CYS A 48 5.70 -2.05 -1.84
N VAL A 49 4.64 -2.01 -2.63
CA VAL A 49 3.39 -1.37 -2.26
C VAL A 49 2.38 -2.45 -1.88
N PHE A 50 1.74 -2.28 -0.74
CA PHE A 50 0.80 -3.24 -0.20
C PHE A 50 -0.60 -2.66 -0.09
N LEU A 51 -1.61 -3.50 -0.30
CA LEU A 51 -3.01 -3.23 0.06
C LEU A 51 -3.39 -4.10 1.26
N SER A 52 -4.15 -3.54 2.20
CA SER A 52 -4.61 -4.18 3.45
C SER A 52 -5.70 -5.24 3.24
N THR A 53 -5.56 -6.06 2.20
CA THR A 53 -6.37 -7.26 1.94
C THR A 53 -5.88 -8.41 2.80
N THR A 54 -6.68 -9.48 2.88
CA THR A 54 -6.32 -10.69 3.64
C THR A 54 -6.26 -11.88 2.68
N PRO A 55 -5.07 -12.37 2.29
CA PRO A 55 -3.73 -11.87 2.66
C PRO A 55 -3.37 -10.54 1.95
N PRO A 56 -2.35 -9.80 2.43
CA PRO A 56 -1.93 -8.53 1.84
C PRO A 56 -1.53 -8.68 0.39
N ARG A 57 -2.12 -7.87 -0.49
CA ARG A 57 -1.73 -7.82 -1.89
C ARG A 57 -0.52 -6.92 -2.06
N LYS A 58 0.59 -7.52 -2.51
CA LYS A 58 1.85 -6.84 -2.77
C LYS A 58 2.03 -6.58 -4.27
N MET A 59 2.52 -5.40 -4.61
CA MET A 59 3.04 -5.04 -5.93
C MET A 59 4.44 -4.46 -5.78
N VAL A 60 5.31 -4.70 -6.75
CA VAL A 60 6.69 -4.22 -6.73
C VAL A 60 6.89 -3.24 -7.87
N PHE A 61 7.46 -2.08 -7.56
CA PHE A 61 7.75 -1.02 -8.51
C PHE A 61 9.23 -0.66 -8.43
N GLU A 62 9.78 -0.22 -9.55
CA GLU A 62 11.12 0.35 -9.62
C GLU A 62 11.00 1.82 -10.03
N VAL A 63 11.56 2.71 -9.22
CA VAL A 63 11.42 4.16 -9.37
C VAL A 63 12.79 4.79 -9.34
N LYS A 64 13.09 5.64 -10.32
CA LYS A 64 14.34 6.39 -10.32
C LYS A 64 14.29 7.56 -9.35
N VAL A 65 15.37 7.74 -8.61
CA VAL A 65 15.54 8.88 -7.72
C VAL A 65 15.50 10.18 -8.52
N GLU A 66 14.71 11.14 -8.03
CA GLU A 66 14.45 12.47 -8.60
C GLU A 66 13.50 12.54 -9.80
N GLU A 67 13.15 11.41 -10.39
CA GLU A 67 12.02 11.36 -11.32
C GLU A 67 10.71 11.34 -10.52
N TYR A 68 9.71 12.12 -10.95
CA TYR A 68 8.34 11.88 -10.48
C TYR A 68 7.83 10.61 -11.15
N ALA A 69 7.17 9.74 -10.39
CA ALA A 69 6.64 8.49 -10.92
C ALA A 69 5.18 8.29 -10.50
N GLU A 70 4.37 7.79 -11.42
CA GLU A 70 3.03 7.30 -11.12
C GLU A 70 3.07 5.78 -10.98
N LEU A 71 2.78 5.28 -9.79
CA LEU A 71 2.63 3.85 -9.54
C LEU A 71 1.15 3.50 -9.68
N LEU A 72 0.80 2.80 -10.77
CA LEU A 72 -0.54 2.30 -10.97
C LEU A 72 -0.68 0.89 -10.38
N LEU A 73 -1.54 0.76 -9.38
CA LEU A 73 -1.88 -0.52 -8.77
C LEU A 73 -3.07 -1.14 -9.50
N GLN A 74 -2.82 -1.64 -10.71
CA GLN A 74 -3.85 -2.21 -11.56
C GLN A 74 -4.59 -3.36 -10.85
N GLY A 75 -5.93 -3.33 -10.90
CA GLY A 75 -6.77 -4.31 -10.22
C GLY A 75 -7.02 -3.99 -8.76
N SER A 76 -6.50 -2.91 -8.17
CA SER A 76 -6.85 -2.55 -6.79
C SER A 76 -8.34 -2.24 -6.63
N GLU A 77 -9.00 -1.82 -7.72
CA GLU A 77 -10.42 -1.54 -7.79
C GLU A 77 -11.29 -2.76 -7.44
N GLN A 78 -10.79 -3.97 -7.68
CA GLN A 78 -11.56 -5.20 -7.44
C GLN A 78 -11.81 -5.44 -5.94
N PHE A 79 -11.07 -4.73 -5.06
CA PHE A 79 -11.19 -4.82 -3.61
C PHE A 79 -12.07 -3.71 -3.00
N ILE A 80 -12.42 -2.68 -3.78
CA ILE A 80 -13.33 -1.59 -3.39
C ILE A 80 -14.73 -1.87 -3.94
N ASN A 81 -15.42 -2.88 -3.44
CA ASN A 81 -16.81 -3.09 -3.80
C ASN A 81 -17.75 -2.39 -2.80
N ALA A 82 -19.00 -2.17 -3.18
CA ALA A 82 -20.01 -1.56 -2.30
C ALA A 82 -20.34 -2.40 -1.05
N THR A 83 -19.80 -3.63 -0.95
CA THR A 83 -19.93 -4.50 0.22
C THR A 83 -18.71 -4.46 1.15
N THR A 84 -17.67 -3.70 0.80
CA THR A 84 -16.49 -3.51 1.65
C THR A 84 -16.92 -2.73 2.89
N THR A 85 -16.99 -3.39 4.04
CA THR A 85 -17.44 -2.79 5.31
C THR A 85 -16.31 -2.13 6.08
N GLN A 86 -15.05 -2.45 5.77
CA GLN A 86 -13.87 -1.93 6.44
C GLN A 86 -13.06 -1.02 5.52
N PRO A 87 -12.47 0.07 6.03
CA PRO A 87 -11.54 0.87 5.24
C PRO A 87 -10.36 0.04 4.75
N MET A 88 -9.91 0.34 3.52
CA MET A 88 -8.69 -0.22 2.98
C MET A 88 -7.56 0.80 3.02
N TYR A 89 -6.40 0.30 3.41
CA TYR A 89 -5.17 1.04 3.53
C TYR A 89 -4.13 0.54 2.55
N THR A 90 -3.26 1.44 2.14
CA THR A 90 -2.04 1.16 1.39
C THR A 90 -0.83 1.59 2.21
N TRP A 91 0.29 0.89 2.06
CA TRP A 91 1.57 1.33 2.59
C TRP A 91 2.71 0.91 1.67
N VAL A 92 3.84 1.59 1.80
CA VAL A 92 5.04 1.34 1.00
C VAL A 92 6.15 0.89 1.92
N ALA A 93 6.88 -0.12 1.48
CA ALA A 93 8.09 -0.58 2.13
C ALA A 93 9.22 -0.72 1.12
N ILE A 94 10.45 -0.55 1.60
CA ILE A 94 11.64 -0.97 0.88
C ILE A 94 12.08 -2.36 1.34
N THR A 95 13.09 -2.89 0.67
CA THR A 95 13.63 -4.22 0.99
C THR A 95 14.12 -4.29 2.44
N GLN A 96 13.69 -5.30 3.18
CA GLN A 96 13.97 -5.52 4.60
C GLN A 96 13.79 -7.00 4.96
N LYS A 97 14.61 -7.47 5.92
CA LYS A 97 14.58 -8.86 6.39
C LYS A 97 13.43 -9.17 7.35
N LYS A 98 12.82 -8.12 7.91
CA LYS A 98 11.69 -8.23 8.85
C LYS A 98 10.37 -8.10 8.09
N ASP A 99 9.30 -8.38 8.80
CA ASP A 99 7.94 -8.17 8.30
C ASP A 99 7.73 -6.70 7.88
N ALA A 100 7.28 -6.52 6.65
CA ALA A 100 6.95 -5.24 6.04
C ALA A 100 5.53 -4.79 6.42
N LEU A 101 5.20 -4.86 7.72
CA LEU A 101 3.94 -4.35 8.26
C LEU A 101 3.92 -2.81 8.25
N PRO A 102 2.75 -2.17 8.08
CA PRO A 102 2.65 -0.71 8.08
C PRO A 102 3.25 -0.10 9.36
N LEU A 103 3.78 1.13 9.24
CA LEU A 103 4.36 1.85 10.37
C LEU A 103 3.28 2.26 11.36
N ASN A 104 3.51 2.06 12.66
CA ASN A 104 2.69 2.67 13.71
C ASN A 104 3.21 4.09 13.98
N CYS A 105 2.64 5.05 13.26
CA CYS A 105 2.99 6.47 13.34
C CYS A 105 2.40 7.17 14.58
N ALA A 106 1.66 6.44 15.42
CA ALA A 106 1.31 6.89 16.76
C ALA A 106 2.36 6.48 17.82
N SER A 107 3.33 5.64 17.45
CA SER A 107 4.38 5.16 18.36
C SER A 107 5.74 5.75 17.99
N GLY A 108 6.25 6.65 18.83
CA GLY A 108 7.58 7.25 18.63
C GLY A 108 8.71 6.20 18.58
N GLY A 109 8.57 5.09 19.33
CA GLY A 109 9.52 3.99 19.29
C GLY A 109 9.49 3.23 17.96
N ASP A 110 8.31 3.02 17.37
CA ASP A 110 8.21 2.35 16.07
C ASP A 110 8.74 3.26 14.95
N MET A 111 8.38 4.53 14.97
CA MET A 111 8.90 5.54 14.06
C MET A 111 10.42 5.64 14.10
N ALA A 112 11.03 5.67 15.28
CA ALA A 112 12.48 5.74 15.42
C ALA A 112 13.20 4.52 14.81
N ASN A 113 12.56 3.35 14.83
CA ASN A 113 13.17 2.10 14.40
C ASN A 113 12.89 1.72 12.94
N ARG A 114 11.75 2.13 12.38
CA ARG A 114 11.26 1.62 11.08
C ARG A 114 10.85 2.69 10.08
N SER A 115 10.89 3.99 10.42
CA SER A 115 10.48 5.06 9.49
C SER A 115 11.24 5.06 8.16
N SER A 116 12.52 4.68 8.17
CA SER A 116 13.34 4.53 6.96
C SER A 116 12.98 3.31 6.10
N LEU A 117 12.21 2.35 6.63
CA LEU A 117 11.93 1.06 5.99
C LEU A 117 10.51 0.94 5.45
N VAL A 118 9.55 1.60 6.11
CA VAL A 118 8.13 1.45 5.80
C VAL A 118 7.35 2.73 6.12
N SER A 119 6.34 3.03 5.31
CA SER A 119 5.46 4.18 5.50
C SER A 119 4.37 3.91 6.54
N CYS A 120 3.79 4.99 7.06
CA CYS A 120 2.48 4.93 7.70
C CYS A 120 1.43 4.31 6.76
N PRO A 121 0.33 3.76 7.28
CA PRO A 121 -0.81 3.39 6.44
C PRO A 121 -1.49 4.64 5.88
N GLN A 122 -1.77 4.64 4.58
CA GLN A 122 -2.55 5.67 3.90
C GLN A 122 -3.90 5.10 3.52
N ILE A 123 -4.97 5.86 3.77
CA ILE A 123 -6.30 5.41 3.37
C ILE A 123 -6.43 5.45 1.85
N TYR A 124 -6.87 4.33 1.28
CA TYR A 124 -7.21 4.18 -0.13
C TYR A 124 -8.73 4.21 -0.32
N ALA A 125 -9.48 3.50 0.53
CA ALA A 125 -10.93 3.41 0.38
C ALA A 125 -11.66 3.24 1.71
N THR A 126 -12.91 3.67 1.72
CA THR A 126 -13.93 3.44 2.74
C THR A 126 -15.16 2.82 2.07
N PRO A 127 -16.18 2.38 2.82
CA PRO A 127 -17.41 1.85 2.22
C PRO A 127 -18.11 2.81 1.25
N ASP A 128 -17.91 4.13 1.43
CA ASP A 128 -18.59 5.18 0.67
C ASP A 128 -17.67 5.92 -0.33
N ARG A 129 -16.34 5.86 -0.17
CA ARG A 129 -15.39 6.68 -0.92
C ARG A 129 -14.11 5.96 -1.29
N VAL A 130 -13.46 6.45 -2.33
CA VAL A 130 -12.13 6.03 -2.77
C VAL A 130 -11.25 7.25 -3.04
N ALA A 131 -10.01 7.18 -2.61
CA ALA A 131 -8.94 8.11 -2.94
C ALA A 131 -8.05 7.46 -4.02
N PRO A 132 -8.41 7.59 -5.31
CA PRO A 132 -7.70 6.92 -6.40
C PRO A 132 -6.31 7.48 -6.63
N LEU A 133 -6.02 8.69 -6.14
CA LEU A 133 -4.73 9.36 -6.27
C LEU A 133 -4.25 9.78 -4.89
N VAL A 134 -3.08 9.28 -4.51
CA VAL A 134 -2.36 9.70 -3.30
C VAL A 134 -0.93 10.07 -3.67
N ASN A 135 -0.30 10.93 -2.88
CA ASN A 135 1.07 11.34 -3.14
C ASN A 135 1.99 10.92 -1.97
N LEU A 136 3.08 10.27 -2.33
CA LEU A 136 4.13 9.79 -1.43
C LEU A 136 5.38 10.63 -1.63
N VAL A 137 5.87 11.22 -0.55
CA VAL A 137 7.17 11.88 -0.50
C VAL A 137 8.17 10.92 0.14
N VAL A 138 9.21 10.55 -0.61
CA VAL A 138 10.34 9.76 -0.12
C VAL A 138 11.46 10.71 0.27
N ASN A 139 11.80 10.73 1.56
CA ASN A 139 12.81 11.64 2.09
C ASN A 139 14.17 10.93 2.12
N LEU A 140 15.19 11.54 1.52
CA LEU A 140 16.56 11.06 1.53
C LEU A 140 17.44 11.96 2.39
N ARG A 141 18.43 11.34 3.01
CA ARG A 141 19.54 12.02 3.67
C ARG A 141 20.82 11.33 3.25
N GLU A 142 21.67 12.06 2.52
CA GLU A 142 22.97 11.55 2.06
C GLU A 142 22.83 10.22 1.28
N GLY A 143 21.79 10.14 0.46
CA GLY A 143 21.50 8.97 -0.38
C GLY A 143 20.81 7.81 0.36
N GLN A 144 20.53 7.94 1.66
CA GLN A 144 19.77 6.94 2.40
C GLN A 144 18.32 7.38 2.56
N ILE A 145 17.38 6.48 2.33
CA ILE A 145 15.97 6.74 2.64
C ILE A 145 15.84 6.89 4.16
N SER A 146 15.36 8.04 4.58
CA SER A 146 15.18 8.42 5.99
C SER A 146 13.74 8.24 6.44
N SER A 147 12.77 8.50 5.56
CA SER A 147 11.34 8.33 5.86
C SER A 147 10.47 8.36 4.62
N PHE A 148 9.23 7.91 4.80
CA PHE A 148 8.13 8.04 3.86
C PHE A 148 7.06 8.94 4.46
N ALA A 149 6.58 9.93 3.72
CA ALA A 149 5.52 10.82 4.16
C ALA A 149 4.42 10.88 3.11
N TRP A 150 3.18 10.62 3.53
CA TRP A 150 2.02 10.86 2.67
C TRP A 150 1.69 12.34 2.66
N ASP A 151 1.61 12.91 1.46
CA ASP A 151 1.19 14.30 1.26
C ASP A 151 -0.34 14.39 1.37
N ASN A 152 -0.79 14.38 2.62
CA ASN A 152 -2.19 14.53 2.96
C ASN A 152 -2.54 16.02 2.90
N GLY A 153 -3.38 16.39 1.94
CA GLY A 153 -3.96 17.72 1.81
C GLY A 153 -5.29 17.65 1.08
N CYS A 154 -6.34 18.17 1.70
CA CYS A 154 -7.69 18.20 1.12
C CYS A 154 -8.03 19.53 0.43
N VAL A 155 -6.98 20.30 0.10
CA VAL A 155 -7.11 21.57 -0.60
C VAL A 155 -7.65 21.27 -2.01
N GLY A 156 -8.91 21.64 -2.27
CA GLY A 156 -9.55 21.51 -3.58
C GLY A 156 -10.72 20.53 -3.68
N CYS A 157 -10.89 19.59 -2.74
CA CYS A 157 -12.02 18.64 -2.77
C CYS A 157 -13.11 18.92 -1.71
N GLY A 158 -12.88 19.87 -0.81
CA GLY A 158 -13.80 20.23 0.27
C GLY A 158 -13.81 19.25 1.45
N PRO A 159 -14.35 19.65 2.61
CA PRO A 159 -14.24 18.88 3.85
C PRO A 159 -14.98 17.54 3.80
N SER A 160 -16.09 17.47 3.07
CA SER A 160 -16.89 16.23 2.96
C SER A 160 -16.21 15.15 2.12
N SER A 161 -15.23 15.51 1.30
CA SER A 161 -14.45 14.58 0.46
C SER A 161 -13.06 14.30 1.02
N CYS A 162 -12.76 14.79 2.22
CA CYS A 162 -11.48 14.62 2.87
C CYS A 162 -11.46 13.32 3.69
N MET A 163 -10.79 12.30 3.19
CA MET A 163 -10.67 10.99 3.85
C MET A 163 -9.45 10.99 4.77
N LYS A 164 -9.68 10.91 6.09
CA LYS A 164 -8.58 10.81 7.07
C LYS A 164 -8.07 9.39 7.18
N GLY A 165 -6.75 9.22 7.07
CA GLY A 165 -6.08 7.96 7.38
C GLY A 165 -5.92 7.74 8.88
N SER A 166 -5.61 6.51 9.26
CA SER A 166 -5.22 6.19 10.63
C SER A 166 -3.71 6.31 10.77
N ASN A 167 -3.21 6.69 11.95
CA ASN A 167 -1.77 6.72 12.21
C ASN A 167 -1.20 5.31 12.42
N SER A 168 -2.04 4.29 12.59
CA SER A 168 -1.59 2.90 12.71
C SER A 168 -2.63 1.94 12.16
N PHE A 169 -2.18 0.78 11.72
CA PHE A 169 -3.05 -0.27 11.22
C PHE A 169 -2.47 -1.62 11.63
N ASP A 170 -3.29 -2.43 12.28
CA ASP A 170 -2.90 -3.78 12.65
C ASP A 170 -3.35 -4.76 11.57
N MET A 171 -2.38 -5.29 10.83
CA MET A 171 -2.62 -6.26 9.76
C MET A 171 -3.14 -7.61 10.27
N GLN A 172 -2.89 -7.97 11.53
CA GLN A 172 -3.35 -9.24 12.08
C GLN A 172 -4.83 -9.18 12.44
N SER A 173 -5.27 -8.06 13.02
CA SER A 173 -6.67 -7.85 13.38
C SER A 173 -7.51 -7.17 12.29
N GLY A 174 -6.87 -6.54 11.30
CA GLY A 174 -7.53 -5.72 10.29
C GLY A 174 -8.07 -4.39 10.85
N VAL A 175 -7.63 -4.00 12.05
CA VAL A 175 -8.18 -2.85 12.78
C VAL A 175 -7.28 -1.62 12.63
N ALA A 176 -7.90 -0.50 12.27
CA ALA A 176 -7.26 0.80 12.28
C ALA A 176 -7.05 1.31 13.71
N GLY A 177 -5.95 2.02 13.95
CA GLY A 177 -5.67 2.64 15.24
C GLY A 177 -6.65 3.75 15.62
N ASN A 178 -6.72 4.03 16.92
CA ASN A 178 -7.62 5.04 17.51
C ASN A 178 -7.24 6.49 17.17
N SER A 179 -6.05 6.74 16.63
CA SER A 179 -5.60 8.07 16.21
C SER A 179 -5.55 8.18 14.70
N GLN A 180 -5.93 9.35 14.20
CA GLN A 180 -5.99 9.67 12.77
C GLN A 180 -5.00 10.78 12.43
N PHE A 181 -4.65 10.87 11.16
CA PHE A 181 -3.94 12.04 10.66
C PHE A 181 -4.80 13.30 10.82
N GLU A 182 -4.16 14.44 11.12
CA GLU A 182 -4.86 15.72 11.21
C GLU A 182 -5.49 16.11 9.87
N GLN A 183 -4.74 15.86 8.78
CA GLN A 183 -5.15 16.06 7.40
C GLN A 183 -5.54 14.73 6.74
N GLY A 184 -6.18 14.82 5.57
CA GLY A 184 -6.62 13.64 4.82
C GLY A 184 -6.20 13.69 3.36
N THR A 185 -6.73 12.75 2.59
CA THR A 185 -6.60 12.72 1.14
C THR A 185 -7.95 12.94 0.47
N CYS A 186 -7.94 13.46 -0.75
CA CYS A 186 -9.17 13.70 -1.51
C CYS A 186 -9.77 12.39 -2.02
N GLY A 187 -11.01 12.15 -1.62
CA GLY A 187 -11.80 10.98 -1.98
C GLY A 187 -13.06 11.31 -2.77
N GLN A 188 -13.34 10.53 -3.80
CA GLN A 188 -14.61 10.57 -4.53
C GLN A 188 -15.55 9.47 -4.05
N LYS A 189 -16.85 9.63 -4.29
CA LYS A 189 -17.84 8.60 -3.94
C LYS A 189 -17.55 7.31 -4.69
N ILE A 190 -17.60 6.16 -4.02
CA ILE A 190 -17.34 4.86 -4.64
C ILE A 190 -18.28 4.57 -5.83
N GLY A 191 -19.50 5.13 -5.82
CA GLY A 191 -20.43 5.03 -6.94
C GLY A 191 -19.94 5.68 -8.24
N SER A 192 -18.97 6.60 -8.21
CA SER A 192 -18.37 7.16 -9.44
C SER A 192 -17.45 6.16 -10.16
N CYS A 193 -17.14 5.03 -9.52
CA CYS A 193 -16.31 3.94 -10.06
C CYS A 193 -17.09 2.91 -10.88
N ALA A 194 -18.43 2.92 -10.82
CA ALA A 194 -19.24 1.88 -11.46
C ALA A 194 -19.03 1.85 -12.98
N GLY A 195 -18.64 0.70 -13.52
CA GLY A 195 -18.34 0.51 -14.95
C GLY A 195 -17.08 1.24 -15.43
N LYS A 196 -16.26 1.71 -14.49
CA LYS A 196 -15.05 2.52 -14.71
C LYS A 196 -13.90 1.96 -13.88
N ASP A 197 -13.67 0.65 -14.00
CA ASP A 197 -12.74 -0.15 -13.17
C ASP A 197 -11.40 0.57 -12.94
N LYS A 198 -10.87 1.17 -14.00
CA LYS A 198 -9.54 1.77 -14.02
C LYS A 198 -9.44 3.18 -13.43
N VAL A 199 -10.57 3.87 -13.24
CA VAL A 199 -10.63 5.23 -12.67
C VAL A 199 -10.41 5.21 -11.17
N CYS A 200 -10.74 4.08 -10.54
CA CYS A 200 -10.63 3.92 -9.10
C CYS A 200 -9.48 3.00 -8.68
N SER A 201 -8.68 2.51 -9.63
CA SER A 201 -7.38 1.93 -9.34
C SER A 201 -6.52 2.94 -8.58
N LEU A 202 -5.79 2.47 -7.58
CA LEU A 202 -4.92 3.29 -6.75
C LEU A 202 -3.72 3.71 -7.59
N LYS A 203 -3.50 5.02 -7.65
CA LYS A 203 -2.33 5.68 -8.23
C LYS A 203 -1.57 6.33 -7.09
N ILE A 204 -0.29 6.00 -6.99
CA ILE A 204 0.63 6.65 -6.04
C ILE A 204 1.57 7.52 -6.85
N PHE A 205 1.45 8.82 -6.69
CA PHE A 205 2.44 9.76 -7.20
C PHE A 205 3.62 9.77 -6.24
N VAL A 206 4.82 9.46 -6.72
CA VAL A 206 6.04 9.40 -5.91
C VAL A 206 6.89 10.61 -6.23
N THR A 207 7.31 11.31 -5.18
CA THR A 207 8.20 12.46 -5.24
C THR A 207 9.33 12.32 -4.23
N TRP A 208 10.43 13.02 -4.45
CA TRP A 208 11.64 12.87 -3.65
C TRP A 208 12.06 14.21 -3.01
N ALA A 209 12.55 14.14 -1.77
CA ALA A 209 13.04 15.31 -1.03
C ALA A 209 14.34 14.99 -0.30
N GLY A 210 15.17 16.00 -0.04
CA GLY A 210 16.41 15.88 0.72
C GLY A 210 17.65 15.77 -0.17
N THR A 211 18.64 14.97 0.22
CA THR A 211 19.94 14.88 -0.47
C THR A 211 20.32 13.46 -0.89
N ASP A 212 20.88 13.32 -2.10
CA ASP A 212 21.43 12.06 -2.59
C ASP A 212 22.85 11.78 -2.03
N ARG A 213 23.43 10.63 -2.38
CA ARG A 213 24.77 10.22 -1.89
C ARG A 213 25.92 11.16 -2.28
N ASN A 214 25.69 11.97 -3.32
CA ASN A 214 26.66 12.93 -3.83
C ASN A 214 26.41 14.34 -3.25
N GLY A 215 25.50 14.48 -2.28
CA GLY A 215 25.13 15.76 -1.68
C GLY A 215 24.26 16.65 -2.56
N ARG A 216 23.70 16.13 -3.66
CA ARG A 216 22.80 16.90 -4.54
C ARG A 216 21.41 16.94 -3.96
N ASN A 217 20.78 18.11 -4.02
CA ASN A 217 19.40 18.29 -3.55
C ASN A 217 18.40 17.68 -4.53
N LEU A 218 17.42 16.98 -3.98
CA LEU A 218 16.25 16.47 -4.68
C LEU A 218 15.17 17.55 -4.69
N VAL A 219 14.58 17.82 -5.86
CA VAL A 219 13.62 18.92 -6.06
C VAL A 219 12.24 18.43 -6.52
N SER A 220 12.08 17.15 -6.85
CA SER A 220 10.80 16.59 -7.31
C SER A 220 9.65 16.71 -6.30
N ALA A 221 9.91 16.79 -4.99
CA ALA A 221 8.88 17.14 -3.98
C ALA A 221 8.33 18.57 -4.11
N GLY A 222 8.93 19.42 -4.95
CA GLY A 222 8.33 20.67 -5.40
C GLY A 222 7.06 20.47 -6.25
N LEU A 223 6.92 19.32 -6.90
CA LEU A 223 5.79 18.95 -7.77
C LEU A 223 4.67 18.21 -7.03
N ARG A 224 4.74 18.11 -5.70
CA ARG A 224 3.77 17.39 -4.90
C ARG A 224 2.36 17.99 -5.02
N LEU A 225 1.33 17.14 -4.98
CA LEU A 225 -0.07 17.53 -5.23
C LEU A 225 -0.52 18.70 -4.35
N SER A 226 -0.14 18.73 -3.07
CA SER A 226 -0.52 19.82 -2.16
C SER A 226 0.07 21.19 -2.50
N LYS A 227 1.14 21.23 -3.30
CA LYS A 227 1.77 22.48 -3.76
C LYS A 227 1.20 23.00 -5.07
N LEU A 228 0.39 22.20 -5.76
CA LEU A 228 -0.23 22.58 -7.01
C LEU A 228 -1.54 23.31 -6.71
N SER A 229 -1.70 24.50 -7.28
CA SER A 229 -2.96 25.25 -7.19
C SER A 229 -4.07 24.53 -7.98
N GLY A 230 -5.33 24.80 -7.64
CA GLY A 230 -6.48 24.02 -8.11
C GLY A 230 -6.58 23.81 -9.63
N ALA A 231 -6.17 24.78 -10.45
CA ALA A 231 -6.18 24.64 -11.91
C ALA A 231 -5.10 23.67 -12.43
N THR A 232 -3.89 23.73 -11.85
CA THR A 232 -2.77 22.84 -12.20
C THR A 232 -2.96 21.43 -11.66
N LEU A 233 -3.61 21.30 -10.50
CA LEU A 233 -4.00 20.01 -9.94
C LEU A 233 -5.09 19.34 -10.78
N GLY A 234 -6.08 20.12 -11.24
CA GLY A 234 -7.12 19.64 -12.15
C GLY A 234 -6.54 19.13 -13.47
N SER A 235 -5.63 19.89 -14.10
CA SER A 235 -5.00 19.46 -15.35
C SER A 235 -4.05 18.26 -15.18
N LEU A 236 -3.35 18.13 -14.05
CA LEU A 236 -2.58 16.92 -13.73
C LEU A 236 -3.49 15.72 -13.51
N TYR A 237 -4.60 15.90 -12.79
CA TYR A 237 -5.60 14.85 -12.60
C TYR A 237 -6.19 14.40 -13.95
N ASP A 238 -6.54 15.35 -14.82
CA ASP A 238 -7.05 15.08 -16.17
C ASP A 238 -6.00 14.46 -17.09
N SER A 239 -4.73 14.86 -16.98
CA SER A 239 -3.60 14.27 -17.73
C SER A 239 -3.33 12.83 -17.29
N MET A 240 -3.29 12.57 -15.97
CA MET A 240 -3.17 11.22 -15.39
C MET A 240 -4.36 10.34 -15.75
N GLN A 241 -5.53 10.94 -15.99
CA GLN A 241 -6.71 10.25 -16.48
C GLN A 241 -6.64 9.97 -18.00
N THR A 242 -6.01 10.85 -18.77
CA THR A 242 -5.95 10.81 -20.25
C THR A 242 -4.80 9.96 -20.78
N ASP A 243 -3.58 10.11 -20.24
CA ASP A 243 -2.40 9.31 -20.62
C ASP A 243 -2.65 7.82 -20.40
N TYR A 244 -3.44 7.50 -19.37
CA TYR A 244 -3.90 6.16 -19.09
C TYR A 244 -4.75 5.55 -20.23
N ASN A 245 -5.64 6.32 -20.86
CA ASN A 245 -6.44 5.83 -21.99
C ASN A 245 -5.57 5.57 -23.24
N GLN A 246 -4.43 6.25 -23.37
CA GLN A 246 -3.50 6.06 -24.48
C GLN A 246 -2.56 4.86 -24.30
N VAL A 247 -2.14 4.56 -23.07
CA VAL A 247 -1.34 3.36 -22.78
C VAL A 247 -2.18 2.07 -22.90
N VAL A 248 -3.49 2.15 -22.68
CA VAL A 248 -4.42 1.00 -22.71
C VAL A 248 -4.96 0.67 -24.11
N SER A 249 -4.81 1.57 -25.09
CA SER A 249 -5.25 1.36 -26.48
C SER A 249 -4.15 0.76 -27.39
N ARG A 250 -3.06 0.28 -26.79
CA ARG A 250 -2.04 -0.56 -27.43
C ARG A 250 -1.98 -1.92 -26.76
#